data_AF-A0A953G9W7-F1
#
_entry.id   AF-A0A953G9W7-F1
#
_cell.length_a   1.000
_cell.length_b   1.000
_cell.length_c   1.000
_cell.angle_alpha   90.00
_cell.angle_beta   90.00
_cell.angle_gamma   90.00
#
_symmetry.space_group_name_H-M   'P 1'
#
loop_
_entity.id
_entity.type
_entity.pdbx_description
1 polymer ?
#
loop_
_entity_poly.entity_id
_entity_poly.type
_entity_poly.pdbx_seq_one_letter_code
_entity_poly.pdbx_strand_id
1 'polypeptide(L)'
;MKNLIIFSLFIQIVHSQNQFDKVIATGQNNIANIFCPAVIINDTINGFISNNFRNYYGFACSIAQLDTKGNVLRNNLFLDTLNPFDIYDVVKENNTILICGAQKIRNNGSRDIMYGLLNHNLDTLWTHTITSEYNHPAIYKITRLQNGNIAMVGDDTHIRPTGGAYSNKNHAIFILTDSLGNILKYTHFEKPDSNNLEGLNYVMQSSTGDIYCVGEIQLNTLFNKGLIIPELSLEKISNDRH
;
A
#
# COMPACT_ATOMS: atom_id res chain seq x y z
N MET A 1 -13.29 7.32 20.06
CA MET A 1 -13.97 7.76 18.82
C MET A 1 -13.75 9.24 18.50
N LYS A 2 -14.03 10.20 19.39
CA LYS A 2 -13.78 11.65 19.12
C LYS A 2 -12.34 11.95 18.69
N ASN A 3 -11.34 11.27 19.27
CA ASN A 3 -9.91 11.53 18.98
C ASN A 3 -9.46 11.02 17.60
N LEU A 4 -10.11 10.00 17.03
CA LEU A 4 -9.77 9.45 15.70
C LEU A 4 -10.25 10.37 14.58
N ILE A 5 -11.41 11.02 14.76
CA ILE A 5 -11.96 12.04 13.84
C ILE A 5 -11.07 13.28 13.84
N ILE A 6 -10.52 13.67 14.99
CA ILE A 6 -9.58 14.78 15.12
C ILE A 6 -8.27 14.48 14.36
N PHE A 7 -7.80 13.23 14.35
CA PHE A 7 -6.59 12.84 13.60
C PHE A 7 -6.76 12.96 12.07
N SER A 8 -7.88 12.50 11.51
CA SER A 8 -8.18 12.67 10.08
C SER A 8 -8.32 14.16 9.68
N LEU A 9 -8.97 14.96 10.52
CA LEU A 9 -9.06 16.42 10.36
C LEU A 9 -7.71 17.10 10.50
N PHE A 10 -6.86 16.63 11.42
CA PHE A 10 -5.54 17.19 11.69
C PHE A 10 -4.56 16.93 10.54
N ILE A 11 -4.60 15.77 9.88
CA ILE A 11 -3.79 15.54 8.66
C ILE A 11 -4.20 16.52 7.55
N GLN A 12 -5.50 16.79 7.42
CA GLN A 12 -6.03 17.82 6.53
C GLN A 12 -5.56 19.23 6.93
N ILE A 13 -5.51 19.54 8.23
CA ILE A 13 -5.20 20.88 8.78
C ILE A 13 -3.69 21.18 8.83
N VAL A 14 -2.82 20.23 9.19
CA VAL A 14 -1.36 20.42 9.10
C VAL A 14 -0.91 20.60 7.66
N HIS A 15 -1.59 19.95 6.73
CA HIS A 15 -1.39 20.21 5.32
C HIS A 15 -1.91 21.57 4.87
N SER A 16 -2.96 22.11 5.51
CA SER A 16 -3.46 23.44 5.18
C SER A 16 -2.63 24.58 5.80
N GLN A 17 -2.07 24.42 7.00
CA GLN A 17 -1.45 25.54 7.72
C GLN A 17 0.01 25.84 7.36
N ASN A 18 0.79 24.88 6.84
CA ASN A 18 2.22 25.11 6.54
C ASN A 18 2.52 25.58 5.11
N GLN A 19 1.52 25.68 4.22
CA GLN A 19 1.75 25.99 2.79
C GLN A 19 0.71 26.94 2.15
N PHE A 20 -0.45 27.23 2.78
CA PHE A 20 -1.54 27.94 2.08
C PHE A 20 -1.43 29.47 1.99
N ASP A 21 -0.74 30.15 2.90
CA ASP A 21 -0.77 31.62 2.91
C ASP A 21 0.00 32.27 1.75
N LYS A 22 0.76 31.49 0.97
CA LYS A 22 1.58 32.04 -0.13
C LYS A 22 1.31 31.46 -1.50
N VAL A 23 0.57 30.37 -1.62
CA VAL A 23 0.36 29.74 -2.91
C VAL A 23 -1.03 29.13 -2.98
N ILE A 24 -1.72 29.41 -4.09
CA ILE A 24 -2.80 28.62 -4.71
C ILE A 24 -4.22 29.19 -4.55
N ALA A 25 -4.63 29.99 -5.54
CA ALA A 25 -6.03 30.27 -5.88
C ALA A 25 -6.66 29.20 -6.82
N THR A 26 -5.96 28.10 -7.15
CA THR A 26 -6.38 27.17 -8.24
C THR A 26 -6.27 25.66 -7.97
N GLY A 27 -5.76 25.25 -6.81
CA GLY A 27 -5.48 23.85 -6.44
C GLY A 27 -6.30 23.34 -5.25
N GLN A 28 -7.24 24.15 -4.75
CA GLN A 28 -8.21 23.74 -3.73
C GLN A 28 -9.21 22.67 -4.20
N ASN A 29 -9.18 22.28 -5.48
CA ASN A 29 -10.22 21.42 -6.04
C ASN A 29 -9.90 19.92 -6.08
N ASN A 30 -8.70 19.44 -5.72
CA ASN A 30 -8.41 17.99 -5.79
C ASN A 30 -7.29 17.53 -4.84
N ILE A 31 -7.58 17.42 -3.54
CA ILE A 31 -6.86 16.46 -2.69
C ILE A 31 -7.48 15.09 -3.00
N ALA A 32 -6.92 14.37 -3.98
CA ALA A 32 -7.35 13.01 -4.29
C ALA A 32 -6.56 12.01 -3.42
N ASN A 33 -7.27 11.33 -2.53
CA ASN A 33 -6.85 10.17 -1.73
C ASN A 33 -5.64 10.41 -0.80
N ILE A 34 -5.92 10.63 0.48
CA ILE A 34 -4.90 10.55 1.55
C ILE A 34 -4.91 9.12 2.09
N PHE A 35 -3.81 8.40 1.89
CA PHE A 35 -3.59 7.12 2.58
C PHE A 35 -2.86 7.40 3.88
N CYS A 36 -3.39 6.87 4.99
CA CYS A 36 -2.81 7.05 6.31
C CYS A 36 -2.86 5.76 7.15
N PRO A 37 -2.17 4.68 6.72
CA PRO A 37 -1.97 3.54 7.60
C PRO A 37 -1.16 3.96 8.84
N ALA A 38 -1.42 3.32 9.98
CA ALA A 38 -0.83 3.72 11.26
C ALA A 38 -0.50 2.52 12.16
N VAL A 39 0.54 2.68 12.99
CA VAL A 39 0.98 1.69 13.98
C VAL A 39 1.26 2.35 15.33
N ILE A 40 1.21 1.57 16.41
CA ILE A 40 1.59 2.05 17.75
C ILE A 40 3.01 1.57 18.09
N ILE A 41 3.92 2.49 18.42
CA ILE A 41 5.31 2.21 18.81
C ILE A 41 5.63 3.01 20.07
N ASN A 42 6.10 2.35 21.14
CA ASN A 42 6.49 3.00 22.40
C ASN A 42 5.47 4.05 22.89
N ASP A 43 4.20 3.65 22.99
CA ASP A 43 3.06 4.50 23.39
C ASP A 43 2.78 5.72 22.49
N THR A 44 3.33 5.73 21.28
CA THR A 44 3.04 6.73 20.25
C THR A 44 2.31 6.12 19.06
N ILE A 45 1.37 6.86 18.49
CA ILE A 45 0.69 6.51 17.24
C ILE A 45 1.52 7.10 16.09
N ASN A 46 1.95 6.28 15.14
CA ASN A 46 2.77 6.69 14.01
C ASN A 46 1.94 6.51 12.74
N GLY A 47 1.47 7.61 12.17
CA GLY A 47 0.69 7.63 10.94
C GLY A 47 1.59 7.92 9.73
N PHE A 48 1.55 7.04 8.75
CA PHE A 48 2.29 7.16 7.50
C PHE A 48 1.42 7.87 6.48
N ILE A 49 1.73 9.13 6.19
CA ILE A 49 0.92 9.99 5.34
C ILE A 49 1.59 10.12 3.99
N SER A 50 0.94 9.60 2.95
CA SER A 50 1.32 9.83 1.56
C SER A 50 0.26 10.65 0.84
N ASN A 51 0.69 11.78 0.26
CA ASN A 51 -0.19 12.68 -0.48
C ASN A 51 0.17 12.72 -1.96
N ASN A 52 -0.85 12.64 -2.81
CA ASN A 52 -0.73 12.77 -4.25
C ASN A 52 -0.76 14.26 -4.68
N PHE A 53 0.28 15.02 -4.36
CA PHE A 53 0.43 16.37 -4.93
C PHE A 53 0.81 16.27 -6.41
N ARG A 54 -0.12 16.59 -7.31
CA ARG A 54 0.19 16.68 -8.75
C ARG A 54 1.35 17.65 -8.98
N ASN A 55 2.47 17.08 -9.44
CA ASN A 55 3.56 17.64 -10.26
C ASN A 55 4.36 18.88 -9.80
N TYR A 56 3.94 19.68 -8.82
CA TYR A 56 4.59 20.98 -8.59
C TYR A 56 5.62 21.05 -7.43
N TYR A 57 5.45 20.29 -6.35
CA TYR A 57 6.28 20.42 -5.15
C TYR A 57 7.08 19.18 -4.75
N GLY A 58 7.03 18.14 -5.58
CA GLY A 58 7.57 16.83 -5.24
C GLY A 58 6.64 16.12 -4.27
N PHE A 59 6.39 14.84 -4.54
CA PHE A 59 5.76 13.97 -3.56
C PHE A 59 6.69 13.90 -2.34
N ALA A 60 6.12 13.76 -1.15
CA ALA A 60 6.88 13.41 0.04
C ALA A 60 6.02 12.46 0.87
N CYS A 61 6.54 11.27 1.12
CA CYS A 61 6.01 10.43 2.19
C CYS A 61 6.39 11.10 3.52
N SER A 62 5.48 11.11 4.48
CA SER A 62 5.70 11.70 5.80
C SER A 62 5.21 10.80 6.91
N ILE A 63 5.79 10.93 8.10
CA ILE A 63 5.29 10.27 9.30
C ILE A 63 4.93 11.32 10.34
N ALA A 64 3.67 11.28 10.76
CA ALA A 64 3.21 12.00 11.94
C ALA A 64 3.24 11.06 13.15
N GLN A 65 4.05 11.41 14.15
CA GLN A 65 4.07 10.76 15.45
C GLN A 65 3.18 11.53 16.42
N LEU A 66 2.27 10.83 17.06
CA LEU A 66 1.30 11.36 18.00
C LEU A 66 1.45 10.68 19.36
N ASP A 67 1.06 11.37 20.41
CA ASP A 67 0.80 10.72 21.69
C ASP A 67 -0.49 9.88 21.66
N THR A 68 -0.78 9.15 22.74
CA THR A 68 -1.99 8.32 22.89
C THR A 68 -3.30 9.13 22.88
N LYS A 69 -3.23 10.46 23.00
CA LYS A 69 -4.39 11.36 22.92
C LYS A 69 -4.60 11.91 21.50
N GLY A 70 -3.64 11.69 20.59
CA GLY A 70 -3.66 12.19 19.22
C GLY A 70 -2.99 13.57 19.04
N ASN A 71 -2.28 14.08 20.05
CA ASN A 71 -1.50 15.30 19.91
C ASN A 71 -0.22 15.01 19.13
N VAL A 72 0.19 15.94 18.27
CA VAL A 72 1.39 15.74 17.45
C VAL A 72 2.65 16.04 18.23
N LEU A 73 3.50 15.03 18.29
CA LEU A 73 4.82 15.10 18.88
C LEU A 73 5.85 15.46 17.80
N ARG A 74 5.71 14.89 16.60
CA ARG A 74 6.67 15.05 15.52
C ARG A 74 6.01 14.84 14.16
N ASN A 75 6.51 15.54 13.14
CA ASN A 75 6.20 15.25 11.74
C ASN A 75 7.51 15.24 10.94
N ASN A 76 7.83 14.10 10.32
CA ASN A 76 9.05 13.93 9.52
C ASN A 76 8.69 13.71 8.06
N LEU A 77 9.47 14.32 7.16
CA LEU A 77 9.42 14.01 5.73
C LEU A 77 10.50 12.99 5.40
N PHE A 78 10.15 11.97 4.62
CA PHE A 78 11.15 11.12 3.99
C PHE A 78 11.74 11.82 2.77
N LEU A 79 13.05 12.01 2.79
CA LEU A 79 13.84 12.53 1.68
C LEU A 79 14.75 11.45 1.07
N ASP A 80 14.58 10.20 1.51
CA ASP A 80 15.36 9.03 1.11
C ASP A 80 14.62 8.19 0.04
N THR A 81 14.95 6.90 -0.05
CA THR A 81 14.37 5.96 -1.04
C THR A 81 12.85 5.80 -0.91
N LEU A 82 12.27 6.10 0.26
CA LEU A 82 10.82 6.08 0.47
C LEU A 82 10.10 7.27 -0.18
N ASN A 83 10.82 8.16 -0.86
CA ASN A 83 10.20 9.23 -1.63
C ASN A 83 10.39 8.99 -3.13
N PRO A 84 9.32 8.85 -3.96
CA PRO A 84 7.90 9.16 -3.70
C PRO A 84 6.99 7.93 -3.53
N PHE A 85 7.00 7.35 -2.32
CA PHE A 85 6.21 6.16 -1.99
C PHE A 85 4.82 6.51 -1.45
N ASP A 86 3.78 6.01 -2.12
CA ASP A 86 2.42 5.97 -1.59
C ASP A 86 2.28 4.71 -0.72
N ILE A 87 2.24 4.85 0.62
CA ILE A 87 2.14 3.72 1.55
C ILE A 87 0.68 3.37 1.76
N TYR A 88 0.28 2.16 1.37
CA TYR A 88 -1.10 1.69 1.46
C TYR A 88 -1.35 0.82 2.68
N ASP A 89 -0.34 0.08 3.14
CA ASP A 89 -0.46 -0.75 4.34
C ASP A 89 0.84 -0.80 5.14
N VAL A 90 0.67 -1.04 6.43
CA VAL A 90 1.75 -1.18 7.40
C VAL A 90 1.43 -2.29 8.39
N VAL A 91 2.41 -3.12 8.70
CA VAL A 91 2.28 -4.17 9.71
C VAL A 91 3.44 -4.08 10.69
N LYS A 92 3.13 -3.84 11.96
CA LYS A 92 4.12 -3.83 13.04
C LYS A 92 4.35 -5.24 13.54
N GLU A 93 5.61 -5.63 13.66
CA GLU A 93 6.05 -6.94 14.12
C GLU A 93 7.24 -6.80 15.04
N ASN A 94 7.05 -7.06 16.33
CA ASN A 94 8.08 -6.90 17.36
C ASN A 94 8.79 -5.53 17.24
N ASN A 95 10.03 -5.53 16.74
CA ASN A 95 10.91 -4.36 16.58
C ASN A 95 11.04 -3.88 15.13
N THR A 96 10.20 -4.38 14.23
CA THR A 96 10.22 -4.06 12.80
C THR A 96 8.84 -3.70 12.29
N ILE A 97 8.80 -3.01 11.15
CA ILE A 97 7.56 -2.56 10.52
C ILE A 97 7.66 -2.87 9.03
N LEU A 98 6.77 -3.72 8.55
CA LEU A 98 6.58 -3.95 7.12
C LEU A 98 5.73 -2.85 6.53
N ILE A 99 6.10 -2.40 5.33
CA ILE A 99 5.37 -1.38 4.58
C ILE A 99 5.21 -1.84 3.13
N CYS A 100 4.08 -1.51 2.50
CA CYS A 100 3.85 -1.77 1.09
C CYS A 100 3.01 -0.66 0.44
N GLY A 101 3.08 -0.58 -0.89
CA GLY A 101 2.32 0.39 -1.65
C GLY A 101 2.81 0.53 -3.08
N ALA A 102 2.85 1.77 -3.57
CA ALA A 102 3.29 2.10 -4.91
C ALA A 102 4.27 3.28 -4.93
N GLN A 103 5.41 3.12 -5.60
CA GLN A 103 6.38 4.19 -5.82
C GLN A 103 6.06 4.90 -7.12
N LYS A 104 5.92 6.23 -7.09
CA LYS A 104 5.68 7.01 -8.32
C LYS A 104 6.97 7.19 -9.10
N ILE A 105 6.94 6.86 -10.39
CA ILE A 105 8.03 7.19 -11.30
C ILE A 105 7.87 8.66 -11.71
N ARG A 106 8.89 9.47 -11.45
CA ARG A 106 8.88 10.89 -11.82
C ARG A 106 8.71 11.01 -13.35
N ASN A 107 7.93 11.99 -13.78
CA ASN A 107 7.80 12.47 -15.17
C ASN A 107 6.77 11.80 -16.10
N ASN A 108 6.15 10.68 -15.74
CA ASN A 108 5.15 10.05 -16.62
C ASN A 108 3.88 9.53 -15.91
N GLY A 109 3.76 9.76 -14.60
CA GLY A 109 2.61 9.30 -13.80
C GLY A 109 2.52 7.79 -13.63
N SER A 110 3.54 7.05 -14.07
CA SER A 110 3.64 5.61 -13.89
C SER A 110 4.05 5.27 -12.46
N ARG A 111 3.84 4.02 -12.07
CA ARG A 111 4.18 3.51 -10.75
C ARG A 111 4.99 2.23 -10.84
N ASP A 112 5.77 1.97 -9.81
CA ASP A 112 6.34 0.67 -9.51
C ASP A 112 5.73 0.16 -8.19
N ILE A 113 5.70 -1.16 -8.00
CA ILE A 113 5.45 -1.73 -6.68
C ILE A 113 6.64 -1.40 -5.80
N MET A 114 6.38 -0.99 -4.56
CA MET A 114 7.43 -0.87 -3.56
C MET A 114 6.98 -1.44 -2.23
N TYR A 115 7.90 -2.11 -1.55
CA TYR A 115 7.71 -2.64 -0.20
C TYR A 115 9.04 -2.60 0.55
N GLY A 116 8.97 -2.63 1.87
CA GLY A 116 10.15 -2.42 2.70
C GLY A 116 9.97 -2.89 4.13
N LEU A 117 11.08 -2.80 4.86
CA LEU A 117 11.13 -3.05 6.29
C LEU A 117 11.82 -1.88 6.98
N LEU A 118 11.18 -1.36 8.02
CA LEU A 118 11.72 -0.35 8.91
C LEU A 118 12.04 -0.96 10.27
N ASN A 119 12.95 -0.35 11.02
CA ASN A 119 13.12 -0.66 12.44
C ASN A 119 12.08 0.10 13.31
N HIS A 120 12.10 -0.13 14.62
CA HIS A 120 11.23 0.55 15.58
C HIS A 120 11.47 2.07 15.70
N ASN A 121 12.59 2.58 15.21
CA ASN A 121 12.88 4.02 15.11
C ASN A 121 12.43 4.62 13.78
N LEU A 122 11.80 3.81 12.92
CA LEU A 122 11.37 4.17 11.56
C LEU A 122 12.52 4.40 10.58
N ASP A 123 13.73 3.93 10.90
CA ASP A 123 14.83 3.91 9.94
C ASP A 123 14.61 2.78 8.93
N THR A 124 14.89 3.07 7.67
CA THR A 124 14.81 2.08 6.58
C THR A 124 15.90 1.02 6.74
N LEU A 125 15.49 -0.25 6.90
CA LEU A 125 16.40 -1.39 6.88
C LEU A 125 16.65 -1.86 5.46
N TRP A 126 15.58 -2.03 4.68
CA TRP A 126 15.65 -2.34 3.26
C TRP A 126 14.35 -1.95 2.54
N THR A 127 14.45 -1.77 1.23
CA THR A 127 13.33 -1.57 0.32
C THR A 127 13.56 -2.34 -0.96
N HIS A 128 12.49 -2.86 -1.54
CA HIS A 128 12.48 -3.50 -2.86
C HIS A 128 11.46 -2.81 -3.75
N THR A 129 11.79 -2.75 -5.04
CA THR A 129 10.94 -2.18 -6.08
C THR A 129 10.74 -3.21 -7.18
N ILE A 130 9.50 -3.37 -7.65
CA ILE A 130 9.17 -4.24 -8.79
C ILE A 130 8.54 -3.37 -9.86
N THR A 131 9.23 -3.28 -10.99
CA THR A 131 8.70 -2.65 -12.20
C THR A 131 7.85 -3.64 -12.95
N SER A 132 6.62 -3.23 -13.25
CA SER A 132 5.72 -3.98 -14.11
C SER A 132 5.73 -3.42 -15.54
N GLU A 133 5.39 -4.27 -16.51
CA GLU A 133 5.07 -3.82 -17.87
C GLU A 133 3.77 -3.01 -17.93
N TYR A 134 2.93 -3.16 -16.90
CA TYR A 134 1.79 -2.32 -16.62
C TYR A 134 2.28 -1.09 -15.87
N ASN A 135 1.79 0.09 -16.25
CA ASN A 135 2.37 1.35 -15.78
C ASN A 135 1.75 1.86 -14.48
N HIS A 136 0.89 1.08 -13.81
CA HIS A 136 0.23 1.50 -12.58
C HIS A 136 -0.04 0.35 -11.59
N PRO A 137 0.97 -0.44 -11.21
CA PRO A 137 0.83 -1.43 -10.15
C PRO A 137 0.70 -0.79 -8.76
N ALA A 138 0.11 -1.57 -7.85
CA ALA A 138 -0.03 -1.24 -6.44
C ALA A 138 -0.13 -2.49 -5.56
N ILE A 139 0.47 -2.45 -4.37
CA ILE A 139 0.23 -3.45 -3.31
C ILE A 139 -0.58 -2.81 -2.20
N TYR A 140 -1.77 -3.36 -1.96
CA TYR A 140 -2.73 -2.83 -0.99
C TYR A 140 -2.63 -3.46 0.38
N LYS A 141 -2.12 -4.70 0.48
CA LYS A 141 -1.93 -5.41 1.74
C LYS A 141 -0.65 -6.22 1.77
N ILE A 142 -0.07 -6.26 2.97
CA ILE A 142 1.15 -7.01 3.29
C ILE A 142 0.95 -7.75 4.61
N THR A 143 1.56 -8.93 4.76
CA THR A 143 1.57 -9.67 6.02
C THR A 143 2.78 -10.59 6.09
N ARG A 144 3.34 -10.80 7.28
CA ARG A 144 4.30 -11.90 7.50
C ARG A 144 3.56 -13.17 7.88
N LEU A 145 3.99 -14.25 7.27
CA LEU A 145 3.51 -15.60 7.53
C LEU A 145 4.25 -16.22 8.72
N GLN A 146 3.67 -17.27 9.28
CA GLN A 146 4.23 -18.02 10.41
C GLN A 146 5.64 -18.58 10.13
N ASN A 147 5.97 -18.86 8.87
CA ASN A 147 7.29 -19.34 8.45
C ASN A 147 8.31 -18.20 8.19
N GLY A 148 7.93 -16.94 8.44
CA GLY A 148 8.79 -15.76 8.26
C GLY A 148 8.76 -15.16 6.86
N ASN A 149 8.17 -15.83 5.86
CA ASN A 149 7.95 -15.27 4.52
C ASN A 149 6.95 -14.12 4.57
N ILE A 150 6.96 -13.28 3.55
CA ILE A 150 6.07 -12.12 3.45
C ILE A 150 5.14 -12.32 2.25
N ALA A 151 3.84 -12.24 2.49
CA ALA A 151 2.81 -12.29 1.45
C ALA A 151 2.23 -10.90 1.22
N MET A 152 1.99 -10.58 -0.04
CA MET A 152 1.51 -9.29 -0.50
C MET A 152 0.46 -9.48 -1.58
N VAL A 153 -0.51 -8.59 -1.58
CA VAL A 153 -1.58 -8.60 -2.58
C VAL A 153 -1.91 -7.19 -3.05
N GLY A 154 -2.35 -7.10 -4.29
CA GLY A 154 -2.75 -5.84 -4.87
C GLY A 154 -3.30 -6.00 -6.28
N ASP A 155 -3.01 -5.00 -7.10
CA ASP A 155 -3.34 -5.02 -8.50
C ASP A 155 -2.19 -4.54 -9.39
N ASP A 156 -2.33 -4.87 -10.66
CA ASP A 156 -1.44 -4.44 -11.72
C ASP A 156 -2.25 -3.86 -12.88
N THR A 157 -2.35 -2.53 -12.89
CA THR A 157 -3.23 -1.80 -13.81
C THR A 157 -2.44 -1.12 -14.92
N HIS A 158 -2.97 -1.14 -16.14
CA HIS A 158 -2.52 -0.27 -17.22
C HIS A 158 -3.41 0.98 -17.33
N ILE A 159 -2.84 2.16 -17.10
CA ILE A 159 -3.48 3.46 -17.26
C ILE A 159 -3.07 4.10 -18.59
N ARG A 160 -4.04 4.73 -19.26
CA ARG A 160 -3.80 5.48 -20.50
C ARG A 160 -2.93 6.71 -20.25
N PRO A 161 -2.08 7.12 -21.20
CA PRO A 161 -1.39 8.40 -21.13
C PRO A 161 -2.34 9.62 -20.95
N THR A 162 -3.57 9.52 -21.46
CA THR A 162 -4.62 10.55 -21.36
C THR A 162 -5.39 10.52 -20.02
N GLY A 163 -5.05 9.60 -19.11
CA GLY A 163 -5.84 9.29 -17.92
C GLY A 163 -6.91 8.24 -18.17
N GLY A 164 -7.34 7.57 -17.09
CA GLY A 164 -8.30 6.45 -17.10
C GLY A 164 -7.62 5.08 -17.23
N ALA A 165 -8.12 4.09 -16.47
CA ALA A 165 -7.64 2.71 -16.53
C ALA A 165 -8.22 1.98 -17.76
N TYR A 166 -7.44 1.09 -18.38
CA TYR A 166 -7.99 0.10 -19.29
C TYR A 166 -8.68 -0.99 -18.45
N SER A 167 -10.02 -1.04 -18.47
CA SER A 167 -10.81 -2.02 -17.70
C SER A 167 -10.45 -3.48 -18.01
N ASN A 168 -9.89 -3.77 -19.19
CA ASN A 168 -9.41 -5.08 -19.60
C ASN A 168 -7.93 -5.35 -19.26
N LYS A 169 -7.24 -4.43 -18.57
CA LYS A 169 -5.82 -4.53 -18.19
C LYS A 169 -5.63 -4.17 -16.71
N ASN A 170 -6.51 -4.70 -15.87
CA ASN A 170 -6.30 -4.70 -14.43
C ASN A 170 -6.24 -6.16 -13.96
N HIS A 171 -5.12 -6.54 -13.37
CA HIS A 171 -4.86 -7.90 -12.92
C HIS A 171 -4.70 -7.91 -11.42
N ALA A 172 -5.43 -8.78 -10.73
CA ALA A 172 -5.10 -9.14 -9.37
C ALA A 172 -3.69 -9.74 -9.33
N ILE A 173 -2.92 -9.36 -8.30
CA ILE A 173 -1.57 -9.88 -8.10
C ILE A 173 -1.38 -10.44 -6.68
N PHE A 174 -0.62 -11.53 -6.61
CA PHE A 174 -0.12 -12.11 -5.37
C PHE A 174 1.40 -12.25 -5.44
N ILE A 175 2.08 -11.77 -4.40
CA ILE A 175 3.54 -11.86 -4.30
C ILE A 175 3.89 -12.54 -2.98
N LEU A 176 4.73 -13.57 -3.05
CA LEU A 176 5.34 -14.22 -1.91
C LEU A 176 6.85 -13.95 -1.96
N THR A 177 7.41 -13.51 -0.85
CA THR A 177 8.85 -13.25 -0.71
C THR A 177 9.39 -13.97 0.52
N ASP A 178 10.71 -14.16 0.56
CA ASP A 178 11.38 -14.61 1.78
C ASP A 178 11.40 -13.51 2.85
N SER A 179 11.99 -13.81 4.02
CA SER A 179 12.05 -12.84 5.12
C SER A 179 12.86 -11.56 4.84
N LEU A 180 13.72 -11.60 3.81
CA LEU A 180 14.57 -10.48 3.36
C LEU A 180 13.94 -9.72 2.18
N GLY A 181 12.75 -10.13 1.74
CA GLY A 181 12.01 -9.51 0.66
C GLY A 181 12.36 -10.01 -0.74
N ASN A 182 13.16 -11.08 -0.88
CA ASN A 182 13.44 -11.66 -2.20
C ASN A 182 12.22 -12.42 -2.71
N ILE A 183 11.84 -12.19 -3.98
CA ILE A 183 10.65 -12.82 -4.58
C ILE A 183 10.84 -14.33 -4.71
N LEU A 184 9.92 -15.08 -4.09
CA LEU A 184 9.79 -16.53 -4.23
C LEU A 184 8.71 -16.89 -5.24
N LYS A 185 7.62 -16.13 -5.27
CA LYS A 185 6.51 -16.30 -6.20
C LYS A 185 5.89 -14.96 -6.53
N TYR A 186 5.56 -14.76 -7.80
CA TYR A 186 4.84 -13.61 -8.30
C TYR A 186 3.77 -14.12 -9.26
N THR A 187 2.51 -13.95 -8.90
CA THR A 187 1.36 -14.49 -9.65
C THR A 187 0.53 -13.36 -10.18
N HIS A 188 0.31 -13.37 -11.49
CA HIS A 188 -0.75 -12.61 -12.16
C HIS A 188 -1.97 -13.49 -12.31
N PHE A 189 -3.11 -13.00 -11.87
CA PHE A 189 -4.39 -13.63 -12.16
C PHE A 189 -4.91 -13.05 -13.48
N GLU A 190 -4.59 -13.73 -14.59
CA GLU A 190 -5.08 -13.38 -15.92
C GLU A 190 -6.60 -13.50 -16.01
N LYS A 191 -7.24 -12.69 -16.87
CA LYS A 191 -8.69 -12.67 -17.03
C LYS A 191 -9.15 -13.71 -18.07
N PRO A 192 -10.06 -14.67 -17.76
CA PRO A 192 -10.81 -15.36 -18.82
C PRO A 192 -12.23 -14.79 -19.10
N ASP A 193 -12.81 -13.95 -18.23
CA ASP A 193 -14.24 -13.57 -18.29
C ASP A 193 -14.54 -12.21 -17.60
N SER A 194 -15.68 -11.61 -17.92
CA SER A 194 -16.37 -10.51 -17.25
C SER A 194 -16.67 -10.71 -15.74
N ASN A 195 -16.40 -11.91 -15.21
CA ASN A 195 -16.58 -12.29 -13.80
C ASN A 195 -15.30 -12.15 -12.94
N ASN A 196 -14.25 -11.46 -13.42
CA ASN A 196 -12.92 -11.55 -12.82
C ASN A 196 -12.60 -10.53 -11.72
N LEU A 197 -11.73 -10.99 -10.80
CA LEU A 197 -11.05 -10.22 -9.77
C LEU A 197 -10.25 -9.07 -10.41
N GLU A 198 -10.55 -7.82 -10.02
CA GLU A 198 -9.82 -6.65 -10.51
C GLU A 198 -8.56 -6.38 -9.69
N GLY A 199 -8.60 -6.70 -8.40
CA GLY A 199 -7.48 -6.55 -7.48
C GLY A 199 -7.70 -7.37 -6.24
N LEU A 200 -6.61 -7.79 -5.59
CA LEU A 200 -6.67 -8.41 -4.27
C LEU A 200 -6.42 -7.35 -3.20
N ASN A 201 -7.34 -7.25 -2.24
CA ASN A 201 -7.38 -6.20 -1.23
C ASN A 201 -7.13 -6.73 0.18
N TYR A 202 -6.99 -8.05 0.35
CA TYR A 202 -6.71 -8.67 1.63
C TYR A 202 -5.93 -9.97 1.47
N VAL A 203 -5.01 -10.21 2.40
CA VAL A 203 -4.25 -11.46 2.52
C VAL A 203 -4.12 -11.84 3.99
N MET A 204 -4.31 -13.13 4.29
CA MET A 204 -4.12 -13.68 5.63
C MET A 204 -3.68 -15.14 5.56
N GLN A 205 -3.12 -15.62 6.68
CA GLN A 205 -2.80 -17.02 6.87
C GLN A 205 -3.72 -17.64 7.93
N SER A 206 -4.20 -18.86 7.70
CA SER A 206 -4.91 -19.63 8.72
C SER A 206 -3.96 -20.22 9.76
N SER A 207 -4.52 -20.82 10.81
CA SER A 207 -3.76 -21.59 11.80
C SER A 207 -3.13 -22.87 11.22
N THR A 208 -3.61 -23.38 10.09
CA THR A 208 -3.06 -24.54 9.38
C THR A 208 -1.91 -24.19 8.43
N GLY A 209 -1.66 -22.90 8.22
CA GLY A 209 -0.61 -22.40 7.35
C GLY A 209 -1.05 -22.04 5.93
N ASP A 210 -2.33 -22.27 5.60
CA ASP A 210 -2.90 -21.96 4.29
C ASP A 210 -3.06 -20.44 4.12
N ILE A 211 -2.83 -19.93 2.91
CA ILE A 211 -2.90 -18.50 2.60
C ILE A 211 -4.19 -18.20 1.84
N TYR A 212 -4.97 -17.26 2.36
CA TYR A 212 -6.21 -16.81 1.76
C TYR A 212 -6.05 -15.38 1.28
N CYS A 213 -6.55 -15.11 0.08
CA CYS A 213 -6.57 -13.77 -0.50
C CYS A 213 -8.02 -13.42 -0.85
N VAL A 214 -8.41 -12.16 -0.67
CA VAL A 214 -9.75 -11.66 -1.03
C VAL A 214 -9.60 -10.39 -1.84
N GLY A 215 -10.47 -10.22 -2.84
CA GLY A 215 -10.38 -9.13 -3.80
C GLY A 215 -11.71 -8.51 -4.18
N GLU A 216 -11.63 -7.47 -5.00
CA GLU A 216 -12.79 -6.81 -5.59
C GLU A 216 -13.15 -7.45 -6.93
N ILE A 217 -14.46 -7.53 -7.19
CA ILE A 217 -15.04 -7.91 -8.48
C ILE A 217 -15.91 -6.75 -8.93
N GLN A 218 -16.03 -6.52 -10.24
CA GLN A 218 -16.90 -5.47 -10.78
C GLN A 218 -18.29 -5.48 -10.15
N LEU A 219 -18.77 -4.29 -9.75
CA LEU A 219 -20.06 -4.06 -9.09
C LEU A 219 -21.26 -4.68 -9.84
N ASN A 220 -21.22 -4.72 -11.17
CA ASN A 220 -22.27 -5.32 -12.00
C ASN A 220 -22.42 -6.85 -11.77
N THR A 221 -21.40 -7.49 -11.20
CA THR A 221 -21.35 -8.93 -10.91
C THR A 221 -21.81 -9.24 -9.49
N LEU A 222 -21.54 -8.35 -8.53
CA LEU A 222 -21.91 -8.49 -7.11
C LEU A 222 -23.42 -8.56 -6.88
N PHE A 223 -24.21 -7.76 -7.62
CA PHE A 223 -25.67 -7.76 -7.51
C PHE A 223 -26.32 -9.11 -7.90
N ASN A 224 -25.63 -9.94 -8.67
CA ASN A 224 -26.20 -11.19 -9.20
C ASN A 224 -25.72 -12.45 -8.45
N LYS A 225 -24.63 -12.41 -7.68
CA LYS A 225 -23.95 -13.65 -7.25
C LYS A 225 -23.37 -13.69 -5.82
N GLY A 226 -23.33 -12.58 -5.08
CA GLY A 226 -22.76 -12.54 -3.71
C GLY A 226 -21.21 -12.46 -3.67
N LEU A 227 -20.64 -12.47 -2.47
CA LEU A 227 -19.19 -12.35 -2.20
C LEU A 227 -18.44 -13.60 -2.69
N ILE A 228 -17.40 -13.42 -3.52
CA ILE A 228 -16.53 -14.53 -3.97
C ILE A 228 -15.22 -14.49 -3.16
N ILE A 229 -14.89 -15.60 -2.50
CA ILE A 229 -13.63 -15.82 -1.81
C ILE A 229 -12.80 -16.77 -2.68
N PRO A 230 -11.75 -16.30 -3.39
CA PRO A 230 -10.87 -17.20 -4.11
C PRO A 230 -10.01 -17.99 -3.11
N GLU A 231 -10.20 -19.30 -3.05
CA GLU A 231 -9.32 -20.20 -2.29
C GLU A 231 -8.07 -20.49 -3.13
N LEU A 232 -6.91 -20.03 -2.66
CA LEU A 232 -5.61 -20.38 -3.22
C LEU A 232 -5.08 -21.59 -2.47
N SER A 233 -5.23 -22.79 -3.04
CA SER A 233 -4.46 -23.93 -2.59
C SER A 233 -3.00 -23.73 -3.03
N LEU A 234 -2.14 -23.30 -2.10
CA LEU A 234 -0.71 -23.40 -2.32
C LEU A 234 -0.36 -24.88 -2.25
N GLU A 235 0.03 -25.46 -3.39
CA GLU A 235 0.76 -26.73 -3.38
C GLU A 235 1.87 -26.60 -2.32
N LYS A 236 1.92 -27.55 -1.38
CA LYS A 236 2.94 -27.58 -0.33
C LYS A 236 4.29 -27.36 -1.00
N ILE A 237 4.91 -26.21 -0.75
CA ILE A 237 6.30 -25.97 -1.09
C ILE A 237 7.08 -26.93 -0.18
N SER A 238 7.39 -28.13 -0.68
CA SER A 238 8.22 -29.07 0.06
C SER A 238 9.59 -28.44 0.22
N ASN A 239 10.04 -28.32 1.46
CA ASN A 239 11.42 -27.97 1.77
C ASN A 239 12.31 -29.18 1.47
N ASP A 240 12.36 -29.62 0.21
CA ASP A 240 13.37 -30.58 -0.23
C ASP A 240 14.61 -29.80 -0.66
N ARG A 241 15.35 -29.31 0.35
CA ARG A 241 16.76 -28.95 0.16
C ARG A 241 17.59 -30.18 0.46
N HIS A 242 18.09 -30.83 -0.59
CA HIS A 242 19.28 -31.68 -0.53
C HIS A 242 20.54 -30.83 -0.30
#